data_AF-A0A7R9K532-F1
#
_entry.id   AF-A0A7R9K532-F1
#
_cell.length_a   1.000
_cell.length_b   1.000
_cell.length_c   1.000
_cell.angle_alpha   90.00
_cell.angle_beta   90.00
_cell.angle_gamma   90.00
#
_symmetry.space_group_name_H-M   'P 1'
#
loop_
_entity.id
_entity.type
_entity.pdbx_description
1 polymer ?
#
loop_
_entity_poly.entity_id
_entity_poly.type
_entity_poly.pdbx_seq_one_letter_code
_entity_poly.pdbx_strand_id
1 'polypeptide(L)'
;MRGGQTGASDRAIEHVRLKDKLTNLHCFQADNESFSAHRIVLAATIPYFHAMFTHDMVESKQKEITIQGIDSGALEALINFAYSGRVIIDSDNVQSLMVGASFLQLHKVRDACAEFLNKRFHPNNVLGIRAFADTFGCNSLVEAANKYIQQYFHDVSMSEEYMSLSCTDLRNIVMRDELHILTEEQVFEAVMRWVHKNSESRKKDLPQLLGHVRLPLLTPHYLADRVAAEELIKSSHECRQVLDLLDEARDYHLMPERRPLLQSFRTRQRCCNYVRGHIFAVGGLTKTGDSVSTVEVFDPAAGRWQLAEAMSMMRSRVGVAVMRNKLYALGGYNGQERLSAVEVFDPLKRVWNRITPMRCRRSAVGAAAFNDRLFACGGYDGVSSLNTVECYTPDIDNWTPVASMLKHRSAGGVAAFQGFIYALGGHDGLSIFDSVERYDPLLGQWSSVVPMLTRRCRLGVASLNSKLYVCGGYDGSTFLQTVEMFDPATNQWKYVAPMNVMRSRVALVANLGKLWAIGGYDGVTNLSTVEVYDPNTDSWSFVAPMCAHEGGVGVGVIPIC
;
A
#
# COMPACT_ATOMS: atom_id res chain seq x y z
N MET A 1 0.57 -2.55 30.59
CA MET A 1 -0.87 -2.56 30.95
C MET A 1 -1.01 -2.79 32.46
N ARG A 2 -2.01 -2.18 33.13
CA ARG A 2 -2.27 -2.36 34.57
C ARG A 2 -3.43 -3.36 34.77
N GLY A 3 -3.18 -4.46 35.46
CA GLY A 3 -4.20 -5.27 36.14
C GLY A 3 -4.24 -4.89 37.63
N GLY A 4 -5.44 -4.71 38.18
CA GLY A 4 -5.66 -4.29 39.57
C GLY A 4 -5.49 -5.41 40.61
N GLN A 5 -5.23 -4.99 41.84
CA GLN A 5 -5.25 -5.74 43.12
C GLN A 5 -4.24 -6.89 43.37
N THR A 6 -3.33 -7.27 42.47
CA THR A 6 -2.30 -8.30 42.78
C THR A 6 -1.00 -7.74 43.42
N GLY A 7 -0.78 -6.43 43.38
CA GLY A 7 0.54 -5.85 43.64
C GLY A 7 1.07 -5.88 45.09
N ALA A 8 0.28 -6.29 46.09
CA ALA A 8 0.74 -6.35 47.48
C ALA A 8 1.34 -7.71 47.87
N SER A 9 0.73 -8.81 47.42
CA SER A 9 1.25 -10.18 47.60
C SER A 9 2.51 -10.41 46.78
N ASP A 10 2.52 -9.90 45.54
CA ASP A 10 3.61 -10.04 44.58
C ASP A 10 4.90 -9.38 45.11
N ARG A 11 4.78 -8.20 45.73
CA ARG A 11 5.91 -7.48 46.39
C ARG A 11 6.47 -8.19 47.62
N ALA A 12 5.61 -8.87 48.40
CA ALA A 12 6.06 -9.61 49.57
C ALA A 12 6.91 -10.82 49.17
N ILE A 13 6.53 -11.51 48.10
CA ILE A 13 7.26 -12.67 47.56
C ILE A 13 8.58 -12.23 46.90
N GLU A 14 8.59 -11.10 46.20
CA GLU A 14 9.82 -10.48 45.65
C GLU A 14 10.83 -10.13 46.77
N HIS A 15 10.37 -9.56 47.88
CA HIS A 15 11.23 -9.24 49.04
C HIS A 15 11.78 -10.48 49.75
N VAL A 16 11.04 -11.59 49.72
CA VAL A 16 11.49 -12.90 50.24
C VAL A 16 12.56 -13.52 49.32
N ARG A 17 12.42 -13.36 47.99
CA ARG A 17 13.42 -13.76 46.98
C ARG A 17 14.74 -13.01 47.15
N LEU A 18 14.70 -11.68 47.27
CA LEU A 18 15.90 -10.84 47.42
C LEU A 18 16.68 -11.12 48.72
N LYS A 19 16.04 -11.74 49.72
CA LYS A 19 16.66 -12.17 50.98
C LYS A 19 17.09 -13.64 50.98
N ASP A 20 16.96 -14.32 49.84
CA ASP A 20 17.27 -15.73 49.64
C ASP A 20 16.57 -16.65 50.66
N LYS A 21 15.36 -16.27 51.07
CA LYS A 21 14.54 -17.07 51.99
C LYS A 21 13.54 -17.87 51.19
N LEU A 22 13.42 -19.17 51.46
CA LEU A 22 12.46 -20.10 50.83
C LEU A 22 12.64 -20.28 49.31
N THR A 23 13.79 -19.89 48.77
CA THR A 23 14.20 -20.13 47.38
C THR A 23 14.59 -21.61 47.23
N ASN A 24 13.94 -22.31 46.29
CA ASN A 24 14.09 -23.76 46.11
C ASN A 24 14.80 -24.10 44.80
N LEU A 25 15.27 -23.09 44.07
CA LEU A 25 15.91 -23.20 42.77
C LEU A 25 16.93 -22.07 42.62
N HIS A 26 18.14 -22.44 42.19
CA HIS A 26 19.13 -21.52 41.68
C HIS A 26 19.21 -21.71 40.16
N CYS A 27 18.86 -20.67 39.41
CA CYS A 27 19.09 -20.65 37.96
C CYS A 27 20.51 -20.14 37.71
N PHE A 28 21.29 -20.91 36.96
CA PHE A 28 22.64 -20.56 36.55
C PHE A 28 22.65 -20.22 35.06
N GLN A 29 23.43 -19.21 34.71
CA GLN A 29 23.87 -18.99 33.33
C GLN A 29 25.33 -19.39 33.19
N ALA A 30 25.71 -19.74 31.96
CA ALA A 30 27.07 -20.11 31.58
C ALA A 30 28.18 -19.07 31.93
N ASP A 31 27.81 -17.82 32.26
CA ASP A 31 28.73 -16.73 32.63
C ASP A 31 28.87 -16.50 34.15
N ASN A 32 28.55 -17.50 34.99
CA ASN A 32 28.78 -17.49 36.44
C ASN A 32 27.86 -16.58 37.30
N GLU A 33 26.82 -15.96 36.74
CA GLU A 33 25.79 -15.26 37.53
C GLU A 33 24.68 -16.22 37.97
N SER A 34 24.34 -16.21 39.27
CA SER A 34 23.33 -17.07 39.87
C SER A 34 22.11 -16.26 40.32
N PHE A 35 20.93 -16.72 39.93
CA PHE A 35 19.66 -16.09 40.28
C PHE A 35 18.81 -17.04 41.12
N SER A 36 18.54 -16.63 42.35
CA SER A 36 17.63 -17.37 43.24
C SER A 36 16.17 -17.10 42.89
N ALA A 37 15.40 -18.17 42.77
CA ALA A 37 13.97 -18.11 42.46
C ALA A 37 13.17 -19.22 43.15
N HIS A 38 11.86 -19.01 43.19
CA HIS A 38 10.88 -19.95 43.72
C HIS A 38 10.30 -20.76 42.55
N ARG A 39 10.51 -22.08 42.57
CA ARG A 39 10.02 -23.02 41.53
C ARG A 39 8.54 -22.81 41.20
N ILE A 40 7.71 -22.62 42.22
CA ILE A 40 6.26 -22.47 42.04
C ILE A 40 5.88 -21.18 41.31
N VAL A 41 6.62 -20.09 41.53
CA VAL A 41 6.34 -18.81 40.86
C VAL A 41 6.73 -18.89 39.39
N LEU A 42 7.91 -19.46 39.10
CA LEU A 42 8.35 -19.71 37.73
C LEU A 42 7.41 -20.67 37.00
N ALA A 43 7.00 -21.78 37.63
CA ALA A 43 6.05 -22.73 37.06
C ALA A 43 4.66 -22.12 36.80
N ALA A 44 4.23 -21.15 37.61
CA ALA A 44 2.92 -20.54 37.46
C ALA A 44 2.87 -19.48 36.35
N THR A 45 4.00 -18.83 36.07
CA THR A 45 4.05 -17.64 35.21
C THR A 45 4.78 -17.87 33.88
N ILE A 46 5.75 -18.78 33.84
CA ILE A 46 6.60 -19.03 32.67
C ILE A 46 6.31 -20.44 32.12
N PRO A 47 5.73 -20.55 30.91
CA PRO A 47 5.34 -21.85 30.34
C PRO A 47 6.50 -22.84 30.19
N TYR A 48 7.70 -22.35 29.85
CA TYR A 48 8.90 -23.19 29.75
C TYR A 48 9.22 -23.91 31.07
N PHE A 49 9.23 -23.18 32.19
CA PHE A 49 9.46 -23.77 33.51
C PHE A 49 8.28 -24.60 34.00
N HIS A 50 7.05 -24.23 33.63
CA HIS A 50 5.88 -25.07 33.88
C HIS A 50 6.07 -26.46 33.29
N ALA A 51 6.36 -26.55 31.98
CA ALA A 51 6.60 -27.81 31.30
C ALA A 51 7.78 -28.57 31.89
N MET A 52 8.90 -27.88 32.17
CA MET A 52 10.09 -28.49 32.77
C MET A 52 9.84 -29.09 34.16
N PHE A 53 9.01 -28.46 35.00
CA PHE A 53 8.79 -28.91 36.38
C PHE A 53 7.61 -29.87 36.54
N THR A 54 6.69 -29.90 35.58
CA THR A 54 5.49 -30.75 35.63
C THR A 54 5.61 -32.02 34.79
N HIS A 55 6.48 -32.05 33.79
CA HIS A 55 6.87 -33.28 33.11
C HIS A 55 8.03 -33.95 33.87
N ASP A 56 8.10 -35.29 33.83
CA ASP A 56 9.12 -36.13 34.48
C ASP A 56 10.55 -35.96 33.88
N MET A 57 10.96 -34.72 33.66
CA MET A 57 12.30 -34.32 33.24
C MET A 57 13.27 -34.43 34.42
N VAL A 58 14.55 -34.69 34.18
CA VAL A 58 15.58 -34.86 35.24
C VAL A 58 15.77 -33.55 36.03
N GLU A 59 15.64 -32.43 35.33
CA GLU A 59 15.70 -31.05 35.81
C GLU A 59 14.60 -30.76 36.84
N SER A 60 13.48 -31.49 36.80
CA SER A 60 12.40 -31.38 37.79
C SER A 60 12.85 -31.72 39.21
N LYS A 61 13.97 -32.45 39.40
CA LYS A 61 14.50 -32.80 40.73
C LYS A 61 15.77 -32.04 41.12
N GLN A 62 16.32 -31.24 40.22
CA GLN A 62 17.57 -30.52 40.43
C GLN A 62 17.36 -29.19 41.16
N LYS A 63 18.21 -28.90 42.15
CA LYS A 63 18.22 -27.59 42.84
C LYS A 63 18.85 -26.48 41.98
N GLU A 64 19.60 -26.87 40.95
CA GLU A 64 20.38 -25.98 40.10
C GLU A 64 20.06 -26.29 38.64
N ILE A 65 19.71 -25.27 37.85
CA ILE A 65 19.38 -25.43 36.42
C ILE A 65 20.21 -24.45 35.62
N THR A 66 20.92 -24.94 34.62
CA THR A 66 21.71 -24.11 33.71
C THR A 66 20.89 -23.78 32.48
N ILE A 67 20.68 -22.50 32.20
CA ILE A 67 19.97 -22.03 31.00
C ILE A 67 21.00 -21.46 30.03
N GLN A 68 21.04 -22.02 28.83
CA GLN A 68 21.93 -21.59 27.76
C GLN A 68 21.12 -20.83 26.70
N GLY A 69 21.73 -19.79 26.11
CA GLY A 69 21.14 -19.03 25.00
C GLY A 69 20.30 -17.81 25.39
N ILE A 70 20.34 -17.38 26.65
CA ILE A 70 19.75 -16.11 27.12
C ILE A 70 20.84 -15.30 27.81
N ASP A 71 20.86 -13.99 27.57
CA ASP A 71 21.72 -13.01 28.25
C ASP A 71 21.32 -12.84 29.75
N SER A 72 22.28 -12.55 30.63
CA SER A 72 22.03 -12.58 32.08
C SER A 72 21.12 -11.45 32.53
N GLY A 73 21.29 -10.25 31.97
CA GLY A 73 20.41 -9.12 32.22
C GLY A 73 18.98 -9.40 31.73
N ALA A 74 18.83 -10.07 30.58
CA ALA A 74 17.53 -10.45 30.07
C ALA A 74 16.85 -11.53 30.93
N LEU A 75 17.59 -12.54 31.39
CA LEU A 75 17.07 -13.59 32.25
C LEU A 75 16.63 -13.00 33.60
N GLU A 76 17.43 -12.12 34.20
CA GLU A 76 17.07 -11.42 35.43
C GLU A 76 15.79 -10.59 35.25
N ALA A 77 15.68 -9.82 34.17
CA ALA A 77 14.49 -9.03 33.87
C ALA A 77 13.23 -9.89 33.70
N LEU A 78 13.35 -11.07 33.07
CA LEU A 78 12.24 -12.00 32.87
C LEU A 78 11.85 -12.71 34.17
N ILE A 79 12.81 -13.04 35.04
CA ILE A 79 12.53 -13.55 36.38
C ILE A 79 11.85 -12.46 37.21
N ASN A 80 12.36 -11.23 37.20
CA ASN A 80 11.73 -10.09 37.89
C ASN A 80 10.31 -9.82 37.35
N PHE A 81 10.06 -10.03 36.07
CA PHE A 81 8.73 -9.96 35.48
C PHE A 81 7.79 -11.03 36.06
N ALA A 82 8.26 -12.25 36.32
CA ALA A 82 7.45 -13.30 36.95
C ALA A 82 6.98 -12.92 38.37
N TYR A 83 7.75 -12.11 39.10
CA TYR A 83 7.38 -11.64 40.44
C TYR A 83 6.59 -10.34 40.43
N SER A 84 6.96 -9.38 39.57
CA SER A 84 6.42 -8.02 39.61
C SER A 84 5.30 -7.76 38.60
N GLY A 85 5.17 -8.62 37.58
CA GLY A 85 4.33 -8.42 36.41
C GLY A 85 4.75 -7.23 35.53
N ARG A 86 5.97 -6.68 35.73
CA ARG A 86 6.49 -5.49 35.05
C ARG A 86 7.86 -5.76 34.46
N VAL A 87 8.09 -5.24 33.26
CA VAL A 87 9.38 -5.27 32.58
C VAL A 87 9.61 -3.92 31.92
N ILE A 88 10.83 -3.42 31.98
CA ILE A 88 11.24 -2.17 31.34
C ILE A 88 11.95 -2.54 30.04
N ILE A 89 11.51 -1.95 28.93
CA ILE A 89 12.06 -2.20 27.60
C ILE A 89 12.77 -0.92 27.14
N ASP A 90 14.05 -1.04 26.79
CA ASP A 90 14.90 0.04 26.28
C ASP A 90 15.64 -0.38 25.00
N SER A 91 16.48 0.49 24.45
CA SER A 91 17.21 0.20 23.20
C SER A 91 18.26 -0.89 23.35
N ASP A 92 18.78 -1.10 24.55
CA ASP A 92 19.96 -1.92 24.80
C ASP A 92 19.52 -3.34 25.18
N ASN A 93 18.37 -3.48 25.84
CA ASN A 93 17.82 -4.73 26.31
C ASN A 93 16.79 -5.38 25.38
N VAL A 94 16.19 -4.64 24.43
CA VAL A 94 15.02 -5.14 23.68
C VAL A 94 15.31 -6.41 22.88
N GLN A 95 16.51 -6.54 22.30
CA GLN A 95 16.88 -7.72 21.52
C GLN A 95 17.07 -8.94 22.44
N SER A 96 17.91 -8.82 23.47
CA SER A 96 18.18 -9.90 24.41
C SER A 96 16.92 -10.32 25.18
N LEU A 97 16.08 -9.36 25.56
CA LEU A 97 14.78 -9.59 26.19
C LEU A 97 13.81 -10.32 25.26
N MET A 98 13.77 -9.97 23.97
CA MET A 98 12.92 -10.67 23.00
C MET A 98 13.37 -12.10 22.77
N VAL A 99 14.68 -12.34 22.66
CA VAL A 99 15.26 -13.70 22.58
C VAL A 99 14.84 -14.53 23.79
N GLY A 100 15.07 -14.00 25.00
CA GLY A 100 14.70 -14.68 26.25
C GLY A 100 13.20 -14.92 26.37
N ALA A 101 12.37 -13.94 26.00
CA ALA A 101 10.91 -14.07 26.03
C ALA A 101 10.40 -15.10 25.01
N SER A 102 11.01 -15.19 23.83
CA SER A 102 10.68 -16.21 22.85
C SER A 102 11.07 -17.61 23.33
N PHE A 103 12.27 -17.75 23.91
CA PHE A 103 12.75 -19.00 24.49
C PHE A 103 11.87 -19.50 25.64
N LEU A 104 11.53 -18.59 26.57
CA LEU A 104 10.68 -18.89 27.72
C LEU A 104 9.17 -18.94 27.40
N GLN A 105 8.80 -18.75 26.12
CA GLN A 105 7.41 -18.74 25.62
C GLN A 105 6.51 -17.66 26.26
N LEU A 106 7.10 -16.53 26.63
CA LEU A 106 6.40 -15.37 27.18
C LEU A 106 5.90 -14.46 26.04
N HIS A 107 4.83 -14.89 25.35
CA HIS A 107 4.27 -14.18 24.19
C HIS A 107 3.95 -12.70 24.47
N LYS A 108 3.39 -12.36 25.63
CA LYS A 108 3.07 -10.96 25.98
C LYS A 108 4.30 -10.04 26.01
N VAL A 109 5.43 -10.53 26.54
CA VAL A 109 6.67 -9.76 26.61
C VAL A 109 7.29 -9.66 25.22
N ARG A 110 7.32 -10.77 24.47
CA ARG A 110 7.77 -10.79 23.07
C ARG A 110 7.00 -9.81 22.20
N ASP A 111 5.67 -9.81 22.28
CA ASP A 111 4.81 -8.94 21.47
C ASP A 111 4.98 -7.45 21.87
N ALA A 112 5.21 -7.16 23.16
CA ALA A 112 5.54 -5.81 23.62
C ALA A 112 6.91 -5.34 23.12
N CYS A 113 7.92 -6.22 23.11
CA CYS A 113 9.23 -5.92 22.52
C CYS A 113 9.12 -5.68 21.01
N ALA A 114 8.29 -6.46 20.31
CA ALA A 114 8.01 -6.28 18.88
C ALA A 114 7.33 -4.94 18.60
N GLU A 115 6.37 -4.53 19.43
CA GLU A 115 5.72 -3.21 19.32
C GLU A 115 6.72 -2.07 19.56
N PHE A 116 7.67 -2.24 20.48
CA PHE A 116 8.74 -1.28 20.74
C PHE A 116 9.66 -1.10 19.53
N LEU A 117 10.09 -2.20 18.90
CA LEU A 117 10.92 -2.15 17.67
C LEU A 117 10.15 -1.52 16.51
N ASN A 118 8.87 -1.86 16.32
CA ASN A 118 8.03 -1.32 15.25
C ASN A 118 7.95 0.22 15.30
N LYS A 119 7.89 0.82 16.50
CA LYS A 119 7.85 2.29 16.67
C LYS A 119 9.18 2.99 16.34
N ARG A 120 10.27 2.26 16.16
CA ARG A 120 11.63 2.79 15.94
C ARG A 120 12.25 2.33 14.61
N PHE A 121 11.42 1.99 13.62
CA PHE A 121 11.91 1.73 12.28
C PHE A 121 12.60 2.97 11.69
N HIS A 122 13.78 2.74 11.14
CA HIS A 122 14.60 3.72 10.47
C HIS A 122 15.21 3.06 9.22
N PRO A 123 15.50 3.81 8.14
CA PRO A 123 16.06 3.22 6.91
C PRO A 123 17.37 2.45 7.14
N ASN A 124 18.11 2.81 8.19
CA ASN A 124 19.41 2.19 8.54
C ASN A 124 19.32 0.95 9.45
N ASN A 125 18.16 0.62 10.02
CA ASN A 125 18.03 -0.49 10.98
C ASN A 125 16.96 -1.52 10.63
N VAL A 126 16.07 -1.20 9.67
CA VAL A 126 14.87 -1.99 9.41
C VAL A 126 15.19 -3.36 8.84
N LEU A 127 16.29 -3.50 8.09
CA LEU A 127 16.70 -4.78 7.51
C LEU A 127 17.23 -5.72 8.59
N GLY A 128 18.02 -5.19 9.53
CA GLY A 128 18.47 -5.90 10.72
C GLY A 128 17.29 -6.33 11.59
N ILE A 129 16.34 -5.43 11.87
CA ILE A 129 15.13 -5.76 12.64
C ILE A 129 14.29 -6.83 11.93
N ARG A 130 14.14 -6.75 10.60
CA ARG A 130 13.42 -7.77 9.82
C ARG A 130 14.08 -9.14 9.95
N ALA A 131 15.40 -9.24 9.73
CA ALA A 131 16.12 -10.51 9.81
C ALA A 131 16.10 -11.11 11.22
N PHE A 132 16.22 -10.24 12.24
CA PHE A 132 16.05 -10.62 13.63
C PHE A 132 14.64 -11.18 13.88
N ALA A 133 13.60 -10.47 13.46
CA ALA A 133 12.21 -10.89 13.66
C ALA A 133 11.90 -12.23 12.96
N ASP A 134 12.47 -12.46 11.77
CA ASP A 134 12.30 -13.71 11.01
C ASP A 134 12.94 -14.91 11.73
N THR A 135 14.13 -14.71 12.32
CA THR A 135 14.84 -15.73 13.11
C THR A 135 14.03 -16.23 14.30
N PHE A 136 13.23 -15.35 14.91
CA PHE A 136 12.37 -15.68 16.07
C PHE A 136 10.89 -15.91 15.70
N GLY A 137 10.57 -16.05 14.40
CA GLY A 137 9.21 -16.35 13.93
C GLY A 137 8.18 -15.26 14.26
N CYS A 138 8.62 -14.02 14.45
CA CYS A 138 7.75 -12.87 14.74
C CYS A 138 7.13 -12.31 13.45
N ASN A 139 6.19 -13.05 12.86
CA ASN A 139 5.59 -12.74 11.56
C ASN A 139 4.97 -11.32 11.49
N SER A 140 4.34 -10.86 12.57
CA SER A 140 3.74 -9.52 12.62
C SER A 140 4.78 -8.40 12.47
N LEU A 141 5.96 -8.56 13.09
CA LEU A 141 7.05 -7.60 12.98
C LEU A 141 7.75 -7.70 11.62
N VAL A 142 7.90 -8.90 11.06
CA VAL A 142 8.43 -9.12 9.70
C VAL A 142 7.54 -8.44 8.67
N GLU A 143 6.22 -8.59 8.78
CA GLU A 143 5.26 -7.92 7.90
C GLU A 143 5.31 -6.39 8.02
N ALA A 144 5.41 -5.87 9.25
CA ALA A 144 5.55 -4.44 9.48
C ALA A 144 6.86 -3.88 8.89
N ALA A 145 7.99 -4.57 9.08
CA ALA A 145 9.28 -4.20 8.53
C ALA A 145 9.27 -4.26 7.00
N ASN A 146 8.68 -5.31 6.42
CA ASN A 146 8.50 -5.43 4.96
C ASN A 146 7.69 -4.27 4.38
N LYS A 147 6.60 -3.84 5.04
CA LYS A 147 5.81 -2.67 4.63
C LYS A 147 6.64 -1.38 4.67
N TYR A 148 7.46 -1.22 5.71
CA TYR A 148 8.35 -0.07 5.84
C TYR A 148 9.42 -0.05 4.73
N ILE A 149 10.07 -1.20 4.46
CA ILE A 149 11.05 -1.33 3.37
C ILE A 149 10.43 -1.00 2.02
N GLN A 150 9.18 -1.43 1.79
CA GLN A 150 8.45 -1.09 0.57
C GLN A 150 8.18 0.42 0.45
N GLN A 151 7.85 1.11 1.55
CA GLN A 151 7.55 2.54 1.56
C GLN A 151 8.78 3.43 1.37
N TYR A 152 9.90 3.09 2.02
CA TYR A 152 11.13 3.89 2.03
C TYR A 152 12.27 3.20 1.28
N PHE A 153 11.95 2.45 0.21
CA PHE A 153 12.91 1.60 -0.50
C PHE A 153 14.15 2.37 -0.94
N HIS A 154 13.97 3.59 -1.48
CA HIS A 154 15.08 4.43 -1.91
C HIS A 154 16.07 4.69 -0.76
N ASP A 155 15.59 5.15 0.39
CA ASP A 155 16.46 5.49 1.53
C ASP A 155 17.08 4.25 2.17
N VAL A 156 16.32 3.16 2.27
CA VAL A 156 16.82 1.86 2.74
C VAL A 156 17.94 1.36 1.83
N SER A 157 17.82 1.55 0.50
CA SER A 157 18.85 1.13 -0.47
C SER A 157 20.17 1.92 -0.38
N MET A 158 20.19 3.04 0.36
CA MET A 158 21.40 3.80 0.66
C MET A 158 22.10 3.34 1.94
N SER A 159 21.44 2.50 2.75
CA SER A 159 21.97 2.06 4.04
C SER A 159 23.11 1.03 3.91
N GLU A 160 24.00 0.99 4.90
CA GLU A 160 25.04 -0.05 5.01
C GLU A 160 24.46 -1.46 5.21
N GLU A 161 23.33 -1.58 5.92
CA GLU A 161 22.63 -2.86 6.09
C GLU A 161 22.21 -3.44 4.75
N TYR A 162 21.67 -2.61 3.85
CA TYR A 162 21.30 -3.03 2.50
C TYR A 162 22.50 -3.59 1.75
N MET A 163 23.64 -2.92 1.86
CA MET A 163 24.87 -3.35 1.21
C MET A 163 25.44 -4.67 1.74
N SER A 164 25.08 -5.04 2.97
CA SER A 164 25.48 -6.28 3.64
C SER A 164 24.58 -7.48 3.34
N LEU A 165 23.42 -7.26 2.70
CA LEU A 165 22.44 -8.31 2.42
C LEU A 165 23.00 -9.45 1.57
N SER A 166 22.42 -10.64 1.76
CA SER A 166 22.61 -11.80 0.89
C SER A 166 21.91 -11.60 -0.47
N CYS A 167 22.37 -12.31 -1.49
CA CYS A 167 21.72 -12.29 -2.81
C CYS A 167 20.23 -12.71 -2.73
N THR A 168 19.92 -13.71 -1.90
CA THR A 168 18.55 -14.20 -1.70
C THR A 168 17.63 -13.16 -1.06
N ASP A 169 18.11 -12.45 -0.04
CA ASP A 169 17.32 -11.40 0.62
C ASP A 169 17.10 -10.20 -0.30
N LEU A 170 18.15 -9.77 -1.01
CA LEU A 170 18.05 -8.69 -1.98
C LEU A 170 17.04 -9.03 -3.08
N ARG A 171 17.10 -10.25 -3.63
CA ARG A 171 16.15 -10.73 -4.63
C ARG A 171 14.70 -10.66 -4.11
N ASN A 172 14.47 -11.07 -2.86
CA ASN A 172 13.15 -11.04 -2.24
C ASN A 172 12.58 -9.61 -2.05
N ILE A 173 13.45 -8.60 -1.99
CA ILE A 173 13.04 -7.19 -1.94
C ILE A 173 12.75 -6.68 -3.36
N VAL A 174 13.69 -6.87 -4.29
CA VAL A 174 13.63 -6.32 -5.66
C VAL A 174 12.49 -6.95 -6.50
N MET A 175 12.12 -8.19 -6.23
CA MET A 175 11.01 -8.86 -6.92
C MET A 175 9.62 -8.28 -6.58
N ARG A 176 9.47 -7.49 -5.50
CA ARG A 176 8.16 -7.04 -5.00
C ARG A 176 7.51 -5.96 -5.87
N ASP A 177 6.25 -6.15 -6.25
CA ASP A 177 5.46 -5.17 -7.02
C ASP A 177 5.18 -3.89 -6.22
N GLU A 178 5.23 -3.95 -4.89
CA GLU A 178 4.77 -2.90 -3.99
C GLU A 178 5.85 -1.89 -3.58
N LEU A 179 7.06 -1.94 -4.17
CA LEU A 179 8.12 -0.96 -3.89
C LEU A 179 7.67 0.46 -4.28
N HIS A 180 7.81 1.41 -3.37
CA HIS A 180 7.59 2.81 -3.62
C HIS A 180 8.82 3.41 -4.30
N ILE A 181 8.70 3.61 -5.61
CA ILE A 181 9.72 4.20 -6.47
C ILE A 181 9.07 5.23 -7.39
N LEU A 182 9.84 6.27 -7.75
CA LEU A 182 9.44 7.26 -8.76
C LEU A 182 9.70 6.72 -10.17
N THR A 183 10.84 6.05 -10.35
CA THR A 183 11.28 5.45 -11.62
C THR A 183 11.95 4.10 -11.35
N GLU A 184 11.88 3.19 -12.31
CA GLU A 184 12.59 1.90 -12.22
C GLU A 184 14.13 2.09 -12.21
N GLU A 185 14.61 3.27 -12.61
CA GLU A 185 16.03 3.66 -12.54
C GLU A 185 16.55 3.56 -11.10
N GLN A 186 15.73 3.90 -10.09
CA GLN A 186 16.11 3.80 -8.67
C GLN A 186 16.37 2.34 -8.24
N VAL A 187 15.62 1.38 -8.78
CA VAL A 187 15.82 -0.05 -8.49
C VAL A 187 17.08 -0.55 -9.16
N PHE A 188 17.33 -0.15 -10.41
CA PHE A 188 18.55 -0.49 -11.12
C PHE A 188 19.79 0.03 -10.38
N GLU A 189 19.79 1.30 -9.98
CA GLU A 189 20.90 1.91 -9.23
C GLU A 189 21.13 1.23 -7.87
N ALA A 190 20.06 0.85 -7.17
CA ALA A 190 20.15 0.12 -5.91
C ALA A 190 20.84 -1.25 -6.07
N VAL A 191 20.46 -2.03 -7.10
CA VAL A 191 21.09 -3.31 -7.41
C VAL A 191 22.56 -3.12 -7.78
N MET A 192 22.87 -2.16 -8.64
CA MET A 192 24.25 -1.89 -9.06
C MET A 192 25.13 -1.48 -7.88
N ARG A 193 24.63 -0.61 -6.97
CA ARG A 193 25.37 -0.19 -5.77
C ARG A 193 25.73 -1.39 -4.88
N TRP A 194 24.81 -2.34 -4.72
CA TRP A 194 25.07 -3.57 -3.97
C TRP A 194 26.15 -4.43 -4.65
N VAL A 195 26.11 -4.57 -5.98
CA VAL A 195 27.13 -5.35 -6.72
C VAL A 195 28.51 -4.67 -6.65
N HIS A 196 28.59 -3.35 -6.80
CA HIS A 196 29.86 -2.62 -6.77
C HIS A 196 30.61 -2.73 -5.44
N LYS A 197 29.92 -2.92 -4.30
CA LYS A 197 30.60 -3.09 -3.00
C LYS A 197 31.50 -4.33 -2.95
N ASN A 198 31.16 -5.39 -3.69
CA ASN A 198 31.95 -6.61 -3.77
C ASN A 198 31.85 -7.22 -5.18
N SER A 199 32.48 -6.56 -6.14
CA SER A 199 32.41 -6.88 -7.57
C SER A 199 32.86 -8.31 -7.88
N GLU A 200 33.90 -8.80 -7.20
CA GLU A 200 34.49 -10.12 -7.49
C GLU A 200 33.57 -11.29 -7.15
N SER A 201 32.83 -11.22 -6.03
CA SER A 201 31.92 -12.30 -5.64
C SER A 201 30.52 -12.13 -6.21
N ARG A 202 30.01 -10.89 -6.28
CA ARG A 202 28.62 -10.58 -6.63
C ARG A 202 28.35 -10.49 -8.12
N LYS A 203 29.38 -10.46 -8.97
CA LYS A 203 29.21 -10.48 -10.45
C LYS A 203 28.41 -11.68 -10.94
N LYS A 204 28.51 -12.83 -10.26
CA LYS A 204 27.76 -14.06 -10.58
C LYS A 204 26.26 -13.94 -10.31
N ASP A 205 25.87 -13.11 -9.35
CA ASP A 205 24.47 -12.91 -8.93
C ASP A 205 23.75 -11.85 -9.77
N LEU A 206 24.51 -11.00 -10.47
CA LEU A 206 24.00 -9.87 -11.24
C LEU A 206 22.89 -10.26 -12.26
N PRO A 207 23.02 -11.34 -13.06
CA PRO A 207 21.96 -11.71 -14.02
C PRO A 207 20.64 -12.06 -13.33
N GLN A 208 20.70 -12.76 -12.19
CA GLN A 208 19.52 -13.15 -11.44
C GLN A 208 18.79 -11.94 -10.86
N LEU A 209 19.54 -10.95 -10.36
CA LEU A 209 18.98 -9.72 -9.79
C LEU A 209 18.41 -8.80 -10.86
N LEU A 210 19.12 -8.59 -11.97
CA LEU A 210 18.64 -7.79 -13.10
C LEU A 210 17.39 -8.39 -13.75
N GLY A 211 17.22 -9.71 -13.71
CA GLY A 211 15.99 -10.37 -14.14
C GLY A 211 14.72 -9.95 -13.39
N HIS A 212 14.87 -9.34 -12.20
CA HIS A 212 13.76 -8.78 -11.41
C HIS A 212 13.67 -7.25 -11.49
N VAL A 213 14.58 -6.60 -12.21
CA VAL A 213 14.50 -5.17 -12.56
C VAL A 213 13.70 -5.04 -13.85
N ARG A 214 12.76 -4.10 -13.88
CA ARG A 214 11.84 -3.91 -15.02
C ARG A 214 12.49 -3.05 -16.10
N LEU A 215 13.57 -3.54 -16.69
CA LEU A 215 14.34 -2.81 -17.72
C LEU A 215 13.50 -2.22 -18.85
N PRO A 216 12.41 -2.87 -19.35
CA PRO A 216 11.51 -2.28 -20.35
C PRO A 216 10.78 -0.98 -19.91
N LEU A 217 10.77 -0.67 -18.61
CA LEU A 217 10.18 0.56 -18.06
C LEU A 217 11.20 1.68 -17.85
N LEU A 218 12.49 1.43 -18.10
CA LEU A 218 13.51 2.47 -18.08
C LEU A 218 13.37 3.38 -19.31
N THR A 219 13.90 4.60 -19.21
CA THR A 219 13.92 5.49 -20.37
C THR A 219 14.93 4.98 -21.42
N PRO A 220 14.68 5.15 -22.74
CA PRO A 220 15.62 4.72 -23.78
C PRO A 220 17.00 5.35 -23.65
N HIS A 221 17.08 6.61 -23.22
CA HIS A 221 18.33 7.32 -22.95
C HIS A 221 19.11 6.64 -21.81
N TYR A 222 18.44 6.28 -20.71
CA TYR A 222 19.08 5.61 -19.59
C TYR A 222 19.58 4.20 -19.94
N LEU A 223 18.82 3.44 -20.74
CA LEU A 223 19.24 2.13 -21.23
C LEU A 223 20.52 2.21 -22.08
N ALA A 224 20.60 3.17 -22.99
CA ALA A 224 21.75 3.33 -23.90
C ALA A 224 22.98 3.90 -23.18
N ASP A 225 22.82 4.94 -22.38
CA ASP A 225 23.95 5.72 -21.85
C ASP A 225 24.49 5.16 -20.53
N ARG A 226 23.64 4.49 -19.74
CA ARG A 226 24.01 4.00 -18.40
C ARG A 226 24.08 2.48 -18.38
N VAL A 227 22.98 1.80 -18.71
CA VAL A 227 22.92 0.33 -18.59
C VAL A 227 23.84 -0.36 -19.60
N ALA A 228 23.80 0.04 -20.87
CA ALA A 228 24.65 -0.55 -21.90
C ALA A 228 26.12 -0.09 -21.80
N ALA A 229 26.41 1.01 -21.10
CA ALA A 229 27.77 1.51 -20.91
C ALA A 229 28.55 0.78 -19.82
N GLU A 230 27.84 0.15 -18.88
CA GLU A 230 28.39 -0.47 -17.66
C GLU A 230 29.39 -1.60 -17.93
N GLU A 231 30.59 -1.50 -17.35
CA GLU A 231 31.68 -2.44 -17.62
C GLU A 231 31.41 -3.85 -17.08
N LEU A 232 30.67 -3.98 -15.98
CA LEU A 232 30.28 -5.28 -15.42
C LEU A 232 29.35 -6.07 -16.36
N ILE A 233 28.54 -5.37 -17.15
CA ILE A 233 27.63 -5.97 -18.13
C ILE A 233 28.39 -6.31 -19.42
N LYS A 234 29.32 -5.45 -19.86
CA LYS A 234 30.17 -5.69 -21.05
C LYS A 234 31.19 -6.82 -20.87
N SER A 235 31.80 -6.91 -19.68
CA SER A 235 32.94 -7.79 -19.41
C SER A 235 32.56 -9.20 -18.93
N SER A 236 31.27 -9.51 -18.85
CA SER A 236 30.79 -10.76 -18.24
C SER A 236 30.34 -11.74 -19.31
N HIS A 237 31.06 -12.84 -19.47
CA HIS A 237 30.70 -13.90 -20.41
C HIS A 237 29.45 -14.69 -19.93
N GLU A 238 29.13 -14.60 -18.63
CA GLU A 238 27.90 -15.09 -18.00
C GLU A 238 26.70 -14.14 -18.16
N CYS A 239 26.89 -12.89 -18.60
CA CYS A 239 25.82 -11.90 -18.79
C CYS A 239 25.06 -12.05 -20.13
N ARG A 240 25.16 -13.19 -20.81
CA ARG A 240 24.32 -13.46 -22.00
C ARG A 240 22.84 -13.29 -21.68
N GLN A 241 22.41 -13.73 -20.50
CA GLN A 241 21.05 -13.48 -20.01
C GLN A 241 20.76 -11.98 -19.89
N VAL A 242 21.69 -11.16 -19.38
CA VAL A 242 21.50 -9.71 -19.27
C VAL A 242 21.42 -9.04 -20.64
N LEU A 243 22.18 -9.53 -21.63
CA LEU A 243 22.06 -9.09 -23.01
C LEU A 243 20.68 -9.45 -23.58
N ASP A 244 20.15 -10.65 -23.32
CA ASP A 244 18.78 -11.02 -23.70
C ASP A 244 17.74 -10.10 -23.01
N LEU A 245 17.97 -9.70 -21.75
CA LEU A 245 17.11 -8.72 -21.05
C LEU A 245 17.17 -7.32 -21.70
N LEU A 246 18.36 -6.91 -22.16
CA LEU A 246 18.55 -5.63 -22.84
C LEU A 246 17.90 -5.66 -24.22
N ASP A 247 17.99 -6.77 -24.94
CA ASP A 247 17.31 -6.95 -26.21
C ASP A 247 15.78 -7.02 -26.01
N GLU A 248 15.27 -7.66 -24.95
CA GLU A 248 13.84 -7.59 -24.56
C GLU A 248 13.40 -6.14 -24.32
N ALA A 249 14.18 -5.35 -23.57
CA ALA A 249 13.87 -3.95 -23.31
C ALA A 249 13.96 -3.09 -24.59
N ARG A 250 14.97 -3.33 -25.44
CA ARG A 250 15.12 -2.65 -26.73
C ARG A 250 13.97 -2.98 -27.66
N ASP A 251 13.59 -4.24 -27.79
CA ASP A 251 12.43 -4.68 -28.57
C ASP A 251 11.13 -4.09 -28.03
N TYR A 252 10.99 -3.99 -26.70
CA TYR A 252 9.87 -3.29 -26.08
C TYR A 252 9.81 -1.81 -26.50
N HIS A 253 10.95 -1.11 -26.61
CA HIS A 253 10.96 0.29 -27.08
C HIS A 253 10.85 0.44 -28.60
N LEU A 254 11.49 -0.44 -29.38
CA LEU A 254 11.58 -0.41 -30.84
C LEU A 254 10.30 -0.95 -31.51
N MET A 255 9.56 -1.83 -30.86
CA MET A 255 8.33 -2.43 -31.37
C MET A 255 7.12 -2.16 -30.45
N PRO A 256 6.65 -0.90 -30.33
CA PRO A 256 5.49 -0.56 -29.51
C PRO A 256 4.25 -1.43 -29.80
N GLU A 257 4.06 -1.84 -31.06
CA GLU A 257 2.96 -2.67 -31.53
C GLU A 257 2.97 -4.11 -30.98
N ARG A 258 4.15 -4.64 -30.59
CA ARG A 258 4.30 -6.03 -30.08
C ARG A 258 4.27 -6.14 -28.56
N ARG A 259 4.23 -5.02 -27.85
CA ARG A 259 4.14 -4.97 -26.38
C ARG A 259 3.00 -5.80 -25.75
N PRO A 260 1.83 -6.06 -26.39
CA PRO A 260 0.80 -6.94 -25.81
C PRO A 260 1.22 -8.41 -25.80
N LEU A 261 2.06 -8.81 -26.75
CA LEU A 261 2.60 -10.16 -26.89
C LEU A 261 3.85 -10.36 -26.00
N LEU A 262 4.48 -9.26 -25.57
CA LEU A 262 5.65 -9.23 -24.69
C LEU A 262 5.27 -9.00 -23.22
N GLN A 263 4.01 -9.22 -22.82
CA GLN A 263 3.57 -9.01 -21.45
C GLN A 263 4.26 -10.00 -20.50
N SER A 264 5.12 -9.47 -19.63
CA SER A 264 5.84 -10.22 -18.61
C SER A 264 5.84 -9.46 -17.28
N PHE A 265 6.37 -10.07 -16.23
CA PHE A 265 6.65 -9.38 -14.97
C PHE A 265 7.44 -8.07 -15.17
N ARG A 266 8.30 -8.01 -16.20
CA ARG A 266 9.20 -6.87 -16.46
C ARG A 266 8.57 -5.74 -17.26
N THR A 267 7.43 -5.95 -17.90
CA THR A 267 6.74 -4.92 -18.70
C THR A 267 5.57 -4.26 -17.97
N ARG A 268 5.31 -4.67 -16.71
CA ARG A 268 4.23 -4.15 -15.87
C ARG A 268 4.77 -3.12 -14.89
N GLN A 269 4.15 -1.94 -14.76
CA GLN A 269 4.58 -0.95 -13.75
C GLN A 269 4.44 -1.46 -12.31
N ARG A 270 5.34 -1.03 -11.42
CA ARG A 270 5.20 -1.28 -9.98
C ARG A 270 4.00 -0.51 -9.45
N CYS A 271 3.26 -1.12 -8.54
CA CYS A 271 2.06 -0.51 -7.94
C CYS A 271 2.22 -0.58 -6.42
N CYS A 272 2.85 0.45 -5.84
CA CYS A 272 2.90 0.60 -4.39
C CYS A 272 1.49 0.91 -3.86
N ASN A 273 0.87 -0.08 -3.22
CA ASN A 273 -0.47 0.08 -2.62
C ASN A 273 -0.42 0.69 -1.20
N TYR A 274 0.79 0.83 -0.64
CA TYR A 274 1.06 1.35 0.71
C TYR A 274 1.54 2.80 0.72
N VAL A 275 1.38 3.53 -0.38
CA VAL A 275 1.66 4.97 -0.41
C VAL A 275 0.79 5.65 0.65
N ARG A 276 1.44 6.32 1.60
CA ARG A 276 0.78 7.26 2.49
C ARG A 276 0.59 8.54 1.69
N GLY A 277 -0.61 8.73 1.15
CA GLY A 277 -0.94 9.91 0.38
C GLY A 277 -1.96 10.80 1.09
N HIS A 278 -1.88 12.10 0.81
CA HIS A 278 -2.97 13.03 1.08
C HIS A 278 -4.13 12.70 0.14
N ILE A 279 -5.32 12.46 0.70
CA ILE A 279 -6.53 12.22 -0.12
C ILE A 279 -7.22 13.55 -0.34
N PHE A 280 -7.37 13.97 -1.59
CA PHE A 280 -8.08 15.19 -1.95
C PHE A 280 -9.50 14.85 -2.42
N ALA A 281 -10.49 15.43 -1.76
CA ALA A 281 -11.89 15.47 -2.21
C ALA A 281 -12.13 16.82 -2.91
N VAL A 282 -12.61 16.76 -4.16
CA VAL A 282 -12.64 17.90 -5.07
C VAL A 282 -14.05 18.14 -5.58
N GLY A 283 -14.55 19.37 -5.40
CA GLY A 283 -15.82 19.83 -5.93
C GLY A 283 -17.00 19.05 -5.34
N GLY A 284 -17.99 18.73 -6.17
CA GLY A 284 -19.18 18.01 -5.75
C GLY A 284 -20.38 18.94 -5.55
N LEU A 285 -21.23 18.60 -4.58
CA LEU A 285 -22.52 19.25 -4.35
C LEU A 285 -22.67 19.67 -2.89
N THR A 286 -23.38 20.76 -2.63
CA THR A 286 -23.89 21.11 -1.30
C THR A 286 -25.08 20.22 -0.91
N LYS A 287 -25.52 20.32 0.36
CA LYS A 287 -26.82 19.80 0.81
C LYS A 287 -28.00 20.22 -0.07
N THR A 288 -27.99 21.46 -0.56
CA THR A 288 -29.03 22.04 -1.42
C THR A 288 -28.93 21.59 -2.89
N GLY A 289 -27.83 20.92 -3.26
CA GLY A 289 -27.60 20.43 -4.62
C GLY A 289 -26.87 21.42 -5.52
N ASP A 290 -26.30 22.49 -4.96
CA ASP A 290 -25.50 23.47 -5.70
C ASP A 290 -24.08 22.95 -5.94
N SER A 291 -23.51 23.26 -7.11
CA SER A 291 -22.14 22.86 -7.42
C SER A 291 -21.14 23.72 -6.65
N VAL A 292 -20.07 23.10 -6.13
CA VAL A 292 -19.05 23.81 -5.33
C VAL A 292 -17.67 23.73 -5.97
N SER A 293 -16.81 24.69 -5.64
CA SER A 293 -15.37 24.69 -5.99
C SER A 293 -14.47 24.22 -4.84
N THR A 294 -15.07 23.90 -3.69
CA THR A 294 -14.39 23.48 -2.47
C THR A 294 -13.49 22.27 -2.72
N VAL A 295 -12.35 22.26 -2.04
CA VAL A 295 -11.43 21.13 -2.01
C VAL A 295 -11.09 20.86 -0.56
N GLU A 296 -11.09 19.59 -0.18
CA GLU A 296 -10.68 19.16 1.16
C GLU A 296 -9.60 18.09 1.03
N VAL A 297 -8.69 18.08 1.99
CA VAL A 297 -7.60 17.13 2.07
C VAL A 297 -7.68 16.36 3.39
N PHE A 298 -7.63 15.03 3.28
CA PHE A 298 -7.40 14.17 4.43
C PHE A 298 -5.90 14.03 4.65
N ASP A 299 -5.44 14.42 5.83
CA ASP A 299 -4.09 14.15 6.30
C ASP A 299 -4.08 12.83 7.10
N PRO A 300 -3.43 11.76 6.59
CA PRO A 300 -3.37 10.50 7.30
C PRO A 300 -2.54 10.55 8.60
N ALA A 301 -1.68 11.56 8.79
CA ALA A 301 -0.96 11.78 10.05
C ALA A 301 -1.85 12.38 11.12
N ALA A 302 -2.62 13.42 10.77
CA ALA A 302 -3.55 14.05 11.69
C ALA A 302 -4.86 13.26 11.87
N GLY A 303 -5.17 12.33 10.96
CA GLY A 303 -6.40 11.53 10.99
C GLY A 303 -7.67 12.37 10.79
N ARG A 304 -7.58 13.52 10.11
CA ARG A 304 -8.70 14.45 9.91
C ARG A 304 -8.69 15.10 8.54
N TRP A 305 -9.87 15.51 8.09
CA TRP A 305 -10.07 16.35 6.91
C TRP A 305 -9.85 17.82 7.24
N GLN A 306 -9.34 18.57 6.27
CA GLN A 306 -9.12 20.02 6.35
C GLN A 306 -9.42 20.66 4.99
N LEU A 307 -9.82 21.92 5.00
CA LEU A 307 -9.97 22.68 3.76
C LEU A 307 -8.61 22.86 3.07
N ALA A 308 -8.60 22.69 1.76
CA ALA A 308 -7.49 23.00 0.87
C ALA A 308 -7.87 24.15 -0.06
N GLU A 309 -6.94 24.56 -0.91
CA GLU A 309 -7.16 25.61 -1.88
C GLU A 309 -8.29 25.25 -2.84
N ALA A 310 -9.28 26.14 -2.94
CA ALA A 310 -10.45 25.93 -3.79
C ALA A 310 -10.08 26.06 -5.27
N MET A 311 -10.82 25.34 -6.13
CA MET A 311 -10.72 25.51 -7.58
C MET A 311 -11.20 26.89 -8.02
N SER A 312 -10.81 27.34 -9.20
CA SER A 312 -11.32 28.60 -9.78
C SER A 312 -12.77 28.47 -10.28
N MET A 313 -13.25 27.24 -10.52
CA MET A 313 -14.60 26.97 -11.02
C MET A 313 -15.34 26.00 -10.10
N MET A 314 -16.65 26.21 -9.98
CA MET A 314 -17.55 25.24 -9.35
C MET A 314 -17.70 24.02 -10.24
N ARG A 315 -17.57 22.82 -9.67
CA ARG A 315 -17.62 21.56 -10.42
C ARG A 315 -18.32 20.47 -9.63
N SER A 316 -19.51 20.07 -10.05
CA SER A 316 -20.11 18.79 -9.67
C SER A 316 -19.88 17.74 -10.76
N ARG A 317 -19.93 16.45 -10.39
CA ARG A 317 -19.72 15.32 -11.32
C ARG A 317 -18.40 15.45 -12.10
N VAL A 318 -17.36 15.94 -11.42
CA VAL A 318 -16.02 16.17 -11.95
C VAL A 318 -15.25 14.86 -12.05
N GLY A 319 -14.47 14.67 -13.11
CA GLY A 319 -13.49 13.59 -13.18
C GLY A 319 -12.20 14.05 -12.53
N VAL A 320 -11.59 13.21 -11.69
CA VAL A 320 -10.33 13.55 -11.02
C VAL A 320 -9.30 12.46 -11.29
N ALA A 321 -8.08 12.88 -11.60
CA ALA A 321 -6.94 11.99 -11.79
C ALA A 321 -5.68 12.62 -11.21
N VAL A 322 -4.73 11.78 -10.78
CA VAL A 322 -3.43 12.22 -10.27
C VAL A 322 -2.34 11.75 -11.21
N MET A 323 -1.46 12.67 -11.61
CA MET A 323 -0.35 12.40 -12.52
C MET A 323 0.81 13.32 -12.19
N ARG A 324 2.04 12.79 -12.15
CA ARG A 324 3.27 13.53 -11.79
C ARG A 324 3.11 14.34 -10.48
N ASN A 325 2.53 13.72 -9.45
CA ASN A 325 2.20 14.32 -8.14
C ASN A 325 1.33 15.59 -8.20
N LYS A 326 0.57 15.78 -9.28
CA LYS A 326 -0.41 16.86 -9.42
C LYS A 326 -1.80 16.31 -9.55
N LEU A 327 -2.78 17.04 -9.03
CA LEU A 327 -4.19 16.67 -9.07
C LEU A 327 -4.87 17.41 -10.23
N TYR A 328 -5.56 16.69 -11.10
CA TYR A 328 -6.25 17.26 -12.25
C TYR A 328 -7.76 17.11 -12.05
N ALA A 329 -8.49 18.20 -12.26
CA ALA A 329 -9.95 18.27 -12.23
C ALA A 329 -10.47 18.48 -13.66
N LEU A 330 -11.10 17.45 -14.22
CA LEU A 330 -11.53 17.36 -15.61
C LEU A 330 -13.05 17.56 -15.72
N GLY A 331 -13.45 18.58 -16.49
CA GLY A 331 -14.85 18.82 -16.83
C GLY A 331 -15.76 19.00 -15.62
N GLY A 332 -16.94 18.38 -15.66
CA GLY A 332 -17.98 18.53 -14.65
C GLY A 332 -19.09 19.48 -15.07
N TYR A 333 -19.89 19.90 -14.09
CA TYR A 333 -21.03 20.81 -14.24
C TYR A 333 -20.93 21.93 -13.21
N ASN A 334 -21.03 23.18 -13.65
CA ASN A 334 -20.88 24.35 -12.77
C ASN A 334 -22.20 24.92 -12.22
N GLY A 335 -23.31 24.22 -12.42
CA GLY A 335 -24.66 24.72 -12.10
C GLY A 335 -25.40 25.29 -13.30
N GLN A 336 -24.69 25.64 -14.39
CA GLN A 336 -25.28 26.20 -15.61
C GLN A 336 -24.96 25.35 -16.86
N GLU A 337 -23.69 25.01 -17.06
CA GLU A 337 -23.22 24.32 -18.25
C GLU A 337 -22.25 23.17 -17.91
N ARG A 338 -22.08 22.28 -18.89
CA ARG A 338 -21.08 21.22 -18.84
C ARG A 338 -19.75 21.79 -19.30
N LEU A 339 -18.70 21.45 -18.57
CA LEU A 339 -17.38 22.05 -18.76
C LEU A 339 -16.50 21.16 -19.63
N SER A 340 -15.71 21.77 -20.49
CA SER A 340 -14.51 21.17 -21.08
C SER A 340 -13.23 21.62 -20.37
N ALA A 341 -13.31 22.67 -19.55
CA ALA A 341 -12.18 23.22 -18.81
C ALA A 341 -11.53 22.16 -17.90
N VAL A 342 -10.21 22.24 -17.78
CA VAL A 342 -9.42 21.38 -16.90
C VAL A 342 -8.53 22.26 -16.03
N GLU A 343 -8.47 21.93 -14.75
CA GLU A 343 -7.62 22.62 -13.77
C GLU A 343 -6.63 21.63 -13.17
N VAL A 344 -5.40 22.07 -12.94
CA VAL A 344 -4.34 21.32 -12.29
C VAL A 344 -3.93 22.00 -10.99
N PHE A 345 -3.92 21.26 -9.90
CA PHE A 345 -3.41 21.69 -8.62
C PHE A 345 -1.94 21.30 -8.48
N ASP A 346 -1.10 22.29 -8.20
CA ASP A 346 0.29 22.09 -7.83
C ASP A 346 0.39 22.11 -6.29
N PRO A 347 0.60 20.95 -5.62
CA PRO A 347 0.60 20.89 -4.15
C PRO A 347 1.78 21.63 -3.51
N LEU A 348 2.89 21.81 -4.24
CA LEU A 348 4.06 22.54 -3.74
C LEU A 348 3.78 24.04 -3.72
N LYS A 349 3.17 24.55 -4.80
CA LYS A 349 2.81 25.97 -4.91
C LYS A 349 1.48 26.32 -4.26
N ARG A 350 0.66 25.31 -3.96
CA ARG A 350 -0.71 25.43 -3.46
C ARG A 350 -1.56 26.35 -4.35
N VAL A 351 -1.52 26.11 -5.66
CA VAL A 351 -2.34 26.88 -6.61
C VAL A 351 -2.98 25.97 -7.64
N TRP A 352 -4.19 26.35 -8.04
CA TRP A 352 -4.87 25.78 -9.20
C TRP A 352 -4.58 26.62 -10.44
N ASN A 353 -4.17 25.96 -11.52
CA ASN A 353 -3.95 26.59 -12.82
C ASN A 353 -4.85 25.94 -13.86
N ARG A 354 -5.32 26.73 -14.82
CA ARG A 354 -6.02 26.19 -15.99
C ARG A 354 -5.00 25.71 -17.01
N ILE A 355 -5.29 24.57 -17.61
CA ILE A 355 -4.54 24.02 -18.75
C ILE A 355 -5.43 23.98 -19.98
N THR A 356 -4.91 23.52 -21.11
CA THR A 356 -5.69 23.42 -22.34
C THR A 356 -6.98 22.62 -22.11
N PRO A 357 -8.15 23.16 -22.51
CA PRO A 357 -9.43 22.50 -22.28
C PRO A 357 -9.59 21.27 -23.17
N MET A 358 -10.42 20.33 -22.74
CA MET A 358 -10.84 19.20 -23.58
C MET A 358 -11.58 19.70 -24.82
N ARG A 359 -11.58 18.90 -25.89
CA ARG A 359 -12.27 19.22 -27.15
C ARG A 359 -13.78 19.09 -26.99
N CYS A 360 -14.23 18.18 -26.13
CA CYS A 360 -15.63 18.01 -25.78
C CYS A 360 -15.91 18.45 -24.33
N ARG A 361 -17.12 18.99 -24.10
CA ARG A 361 -17.63 19.25 -22.75
C ARG A 361 -18.09 17.92 -22.16
N ARG A 362 -17.72 17.64 -20.91
CA ARG A 362 -18.00 16.33 -20.27
C ARG A 362 -18.33 16.52 -18.80
N SER A 363 -19.53 16.10 -18.39
CA SER A 363 -19.88 15.88 -16.99
C SER A 363 -20.02 14.38 -16.69
N ALA A 364 -19.85 13.96 -15.44
CA ALA A 364 -19.84 12.54 -15.06
C ALA A 364 -18.86 11.71 -15.91
N VAL A 365 -17.70 12.31 -16.20
CA VAL A 365 -16.61 11.75 -16.99
C VAL A 365 -15.76 10.81 -16.16
N GLY A 366 -15.34 9.70 -16.73
CA GLY A 366 -14.33 8.85 -16.10
C GLY A 366 -12.94 9.39 -16.42
N ALA A 367 -12.12 9.60 -15.40
CA ALA A 367 -10.75 10.11 -15.55
C ALA A 367 -9.75 9.09 -15.02
N ALA A 368 -8.68 8.84 -15.76
CA ALA A 368 -7.57 8.01 -15.30
C ALA A 368 -6.23 8.58 -15.79
N ALA A 369 -5.20 8.42 -14.97
CA ALA A 369 -3.83 8.66 -15.38
C ALA A 369 -3.17 7.33 -15.77
N PHE A 370 -2.51 7.30 -16.92
CA PHE A 370 -1.84 6.11 -17.42
C PHE A 370 -0.67 6.50 -18.34
N ASN A 371 0.53 5.96 -18.07
CA ASN A 371 1.76 6.26 -18.82
C ASN A 371 2.02 7.76 -19.03
N ASP A 372 2.03 8.55 -17.93
CA ASP A 372 2.23 10.01 -17.94
C ASP A 372 1.26 10.80 -18.84
N ARG A 373 0.08 10.23 -19.09
CA ARG A 373 -1.00 10.88 -19.82
C ARG A 373 -2.30 10.77 -19.04
N LEU A 374 -3.20 11.73 -19.25
CA LEU A 374 -4.56 11.66 -18.70
C LEU A 374 -5.52 11.21 -19.77
N PHE A 375 -6.49 10.39 -19.38
CA PHE A 375 -7.56 9.91 -20.24
C PHE A 375 -8.89 10.40 -19.69
N ALA A 376 -9.66 11.09 -20.52
CA ALA A 376 -11.04 11.49 -20.26
C ALA A 376 -11.97 10.60 -21.09
N CYS A 377 -12.64 9.66 -20.43
CA CYS A 377 -13.43 8.63 -21.08
C CYS A 377 -14.93 8.90 -20.88
N GLY A 378 -15.67 9.02 -21.98
CA GLY A 378 -17.13 9.16 -21.97
C GLY A 378 -17.61 10.43 -21.26
N GLY A 379 -18.64 10.28 -20.43
CA GLY A 379 -19.35 11.38 -19.77
C GLY A 379 -20.60 11.83 -20.53
N TYR A 380 -21.14 12.98 -20.16
CA TYR A 380 -22.35 13.57 -20.71
C TYR A 380 -22.09 15.03 -21.11
N ASP A 381 -22.31 15.35 -22.39
CA ASP A 381 -22.04 16.67 -22.97
C ASP A 381 -23.15 17.71 -22.74
N GLY A 382 -24.32 17.26 -22.26
CA GLY A 382 -25.53 18.07 -22.12
C GLY A 382 -26.66 17.65 -23.04
N VAL A 383 -26.38 16.78 -24.00
CA VAL A 383 -27.33 16.21 -24.96
C VAL A 383 -27.34 14.69 -24.84
N SER A 384 -26.17 14.05 -24.95
CA SER A 384 -26.04 12.59 -25.00
C SER A 384 -24.88 12.06 -24.15
N SER A 385 -24.95 10.78 -23.80
CA SER A 385 -23.80 10.09 -23.21
C SER A 385 -22.75 9.87 -24.30
N LEU A 386 -21.50 10.14 -23.98
CA LEU A 386 -20.38 10.04 -24.90
C LEU A 386 -19.72 8.66 -24.80
N ASN A 387 -19.25 8.14 -25.93
CA ASN A 387 -18.28 7.03 -25.97
C ASN A 387 -16.87 7.50 -26.34
N THR A 388 -16.72 8.77 -26.75
CA THR A 388 -15.44 9.34 -27.16
C THR A 388 -14.46 9.43 -25.99
N VAL A 389 -13.18 9.26 -26.31
CA VAL A 389 -12.09 9.30 -25.34
C VAL A 389 -11.05 10.30 -25.81
N GLU A 390 -10.56 11.13 -24.90
CA GLU A 390 -9.51 12.11 -25.16
C GLU A 390 -8.31 11.85 -24.26
N CYS A 391 -7.11 12.01 -24.81
CA CYS A 391 -5.85 11.79 -24.14
C CYS A 391 -5.04 13.09 -24.08
N TYR A 392 -4.67 13.52 -22.87
CA TYR A 392 -3.86 14.70 -22.62
C TYR A 392 -2.38 14.34 -22.48
N THR A 393 -1.53 15.05 -23.22
CA THR A 393 -0.08 14.94 -23.10
C THR A 393 0.48 16.21 -22.46
N PRO A 394 1.01 16.13 -21.22
CA PRO A 394 1.46 17.30 -20.47
C PRO A 394 2.58 18.09 -21.13
N ASP A 395 3.49 17.39 -21.80
CA ASP A 395 4.72 17.99 -22.34
C ASP A 395 4.45 18.96 -23.50
N ILE A 396 3.28 18.84 -24.14
CA ILE A 396 2.83 19.71 -25.23
C ILE A 396 1.51 20.43 -24.92
N ASP A 397 0.99 20.30 -23.69
CA ASP A 397 -0.30 20.85 -23.23
C ASP A 397 -1.43 20.69 -24.27
N ASN A 398 -1.68 19.45 -24.72
CA ASN A 398 -2.66 19.21 -25.78
C ASN A 398 -3.51 17.95 -25.55
N TRP A 399 -4.78 18.03 -25.94
CA TRP A 399 -5.73 16.93 -25.95
C TRP A 399 -5.87 16.33 -27.35
N THR A 400 -5.70 15.01 -27.44
CA THR A 400 -5.83 14.26 -28.69
C THR A 400 -6.97 13.25 -28.59
N PRO A 401 -7.82 13.10 -29.61
CA PRO A 401 -8.81 12.04 -29.62
C PRO A 401 -8.08 10.69 -29.74
N VAL A 402 -8.51 9.70 -28.96
CA VAL A 402 -8.08 8.30 -29.10
C VAL A 402 -9.29 7.44 -29.43
N ALA A 403 -9.09 6.13 -29.59
CA ALA A 403 -10.20 5.23 -29.92
C ALA A 403 -11.36 5.37 -28.92
N SER A 404 -12.57 5.47 -29.46
CA SER A 404 -13.80 5.55 -28.67
C SER A 404 -14.14 4.20 -28.05
N MET A 405 -14.79 4.24 -26.90
CA MET A 405 -15.40 3.07 -26.26
C MET A 405 -16.48 2.46 -27.17
N LEU A 406 -16.76 1.18 -26.95
CA LEU A 406 -17.79 0.40 -27.65
C LEU A 406 -19.19 0.88 -27.26
N LYS A 407 -19.40 1.32 -26.01
CA LYS A 407 -20.67 1.88 -25.54
C LYS A 407 -20.55 3.36 -25.16
N HIS A 408 -21.65 4.07 -25.34
CA HIS A 408 -21.85 5.42 -24.80
C HIS A 408 -22.06 5.34 -23.29
N ARG A 409 -21.14 5.91 -22.51
CA ARG A 409 -21.12 5.73 -21.04
C ARG A 409 -20.93 7.06 -20.34
N SER A 410 -21.93 7.44 -19.55
CA SER A 410 -21.80 8.47 -18.52
C SER A 410 -21.93 7.85 -17.13
N ALA A 411 -21.35 8.50 -16.12
CA ALA A 411 -21.34 8.04 -14.73
C ALA A 411 -20.84 6.60 -14.55
N GLY A 412 -19.89 6.17 -15.40
CA GLY A 412 -19.13 4.93 -15.23
C GLY A 412 -17.89 5.15 -14.35
N GLY A 413 -17.30 4.05 -13.89
CA GLY A 413 -15.98 4.07 -13.26
C GLY A 413 -14.89 3.92 -14.33
N VAL A 414 -13.78 4.64 -14.21
CA VAL A 414 -12.61 4.45 -15.06
C VAL A 414 -11.36 4.35 -14.20
N ALA A 415 -10.53 3.35 -14.46
CA ALA A 415 -9.29 3.14 -13.72
C ALA A 415 -8.20 2.59 -14.64
N ALA A 416 -6.96 3.03 -14.41
CA ALA A 416 -5.79 2.36 -14.95
C ALA A 416 -5.49 1.13 -14.10
N PHE A 417 -5.36 -0.04 -14.74
CA PHE A 417 -5.13 -1.29 -14.05
C PHE A 417 -4.32 -2.24 -14.93
N GLN A 418 -3.23 -2.79 -14.38
CA GLN A 418 -2.36 -3.78 -15.04
C GLN A 418 -1.94 -3.43 -16.48
N GLY A 419 -1.58 -2.18 -16.76
CA GLY A 419 -1.13 -1.78 -18.11
C GLY A 419 -2.25 -1.42 -19.08
N PHE A 420 -3.52 -1.44 -18.64
CA PHE A 420 -4.69 -1.10 -19.45
C PHE A 420 -5.53 -0.03 -18.76
N ILE A 421 -6.49 0.53 -19.50
CA ILE A 421 -7.53 1.40 -18.93
C ILE A 421 -8.85 0.64 -18.98
N TYR A 422 -9.52 0.54 -17.85
CA TYR A 422 -10.81 -0.12 -17.72
C TYR A 422 -11.92 0.92 -17.60
N ALA A 423 -13.01 0.74 -18.35
CA ALA A 423 -14.24 1.50 -18.23
C ALA A 423 -15.36 0.56 -17.78
N LEU A 424 -15.97 0.85 -16.63
CA LEU A 424 -16.86 -0.07 -15.92
C LEU A 424 -18.25 0.56 -15.75
N GLY A 425 -19.27 -0.21 -16.12
CA GLY A 425 -20.67 0.15 -15.91
C GLY A 425 -21.06 1.48 -16.57
N GLY A 426 -21.78 2.32 -15.82
CA GLY A 426 -22.34 3.58 -16.32
C GLY A 426 -23.69 3.38 -17.03
N HIS A 427 -24.14 4.40 -17.74
CA HIS A 427 -25.36 4.35 -18.54
C HIS A 427 -25.26 5.20 -19.81
N ASP A 428 -26.06 4.86 -20.82
CA ASP A 428 -26.20 5.65 -22.05
C ASP A 428 -27.37 6.66 -21.99
N GLY A 429 -28.27 6.49 -21.01
CA GLY A 429 -29.51 7.26 -20.86
C GLY A 429 -30.77 6.39 -20.97
N LEU A 430 -30.63 5.18 -21.50
CA LEU A 430 -31.68 4.16 -21.63
C LEU A 430 -31.42 2.97 -20.72
N SER A 431 -30.18 2.48 -20.68
CA SER A 431 -29.79 1.28 -19.95
C SER A 431 -28.61 1.54 -19.01
N ILE A 432 -28.64 0.88 -17.84
CA ILE A 432 -27.50 0.80 -16.92
C ILE A 432 -26.72 -0.48 -17.21
N PHE A 433 -25.39 -0.38 -17.23
CA PHE A 433 -24.53 -1.46 -17.67
C PHE A 433 -23.81 -2.16 -16.50
N ASP A 434 -23.61 -3.47 -16.67
CA ASP A 434 -22.63 -4.33 -15.98
C ASP A 434 -21.36 -4.54 -16.81
N SER A 435 -21.46 -4.34 -18.14
CA SER A 435 -20.36 -4.52 -19.08
C SER A 435 -19.13 -3.67 -18.73
N VAL A 436 -17.97 -4.29 -18.89
CA VAL A 436 -16.65 -3.70 -18.68
C VAL A 436 -15.89 -3.72 -19.99
N GLU A 437 -15.27 -2.60 -20.32
CA GLU A 437 -14.41 -2.46 -21.49
C GLU A 437 -12.99 -2.17 -21.05
N ARG A 438 -12.02 -2.71 -21.79
CA ARG A 438 -10.59 -2.53 -21.55
C ARG A 438 -9.96 -1.94 -22.79
N TYR A 439 -9.32 -0.78 -22.64
CA TYR A 439 -8.48 -0.15 -23.65
C TYR A 439 -7.08 -0.74 -23.60
N ASP A 440 -6.66 -1.29 -24.73
CA ASP A 440 -5.28 -1.64 -24.98
C ASP A 440 -4.58 -0.43 -25.64
N PRO A 441 -3.67 0.27 -24.92
CA PRO A 441 -2.97 1.44 -25.44
C PRO A 441 -2.01 1.10 -26.59
N LEU A 442 -1.72 -0.18 -26.80
CA LEU A 442 -0.76 -0.67 -27.78
C LEU A 442 -1.48 -0.97 -29.09
N LEU A 443 -2.64 -1.62 -28.99
CA LEU A 443 -3.53 -1.84 -30.13
C LEU A 443 -4.33 -0.57 -30.48
N GLY A 444 -4.43 0.38 -29.55
CA GLY A 444 -5.26 1.55 -29.70
C GLY A 444 -6.74 1.19 -29.82
N GLN A 445 -7.19 0.15 -29.10
CA GLN A 445 -8.55 -0.39 -29.24
C GLN A 445 -9.19 -0.73 -27.90
N TRP A 446 -10.51 -0.61 -27.85
CA TRP A 446 -11.33 -1.08 -26.73
C TRP A 446 -11.88 -2.47 -27.03
N SER A 447 -11.78 -3.36 -26.04
CA SER A 447 -12.34 -4.72 -26.07
C SER A 447 -13.25 -4.95 -24.88
N SER A 448 -14.35 -5.68 -25.06
CA SER A 448 -15.18 -6.13 -23.94
C SER A 448 -14.43 -7.19 -23.14
N VAL A 449 -14.51 -7.11 -21.82
CA VAL A 449 -14.00 -8.13 -20.88
C VAL A 449 -15.14 -8.66 -20.01
N VAL A 450 -14.81 -9.53 -19.05
CA VAL A 450 -15.80 -10.15 -18.16
C VAL A 450 -16.63 -9.07 -17.45
N PRO A 451 -17.98 -9.10 -17.59
CA PRO A 451 -18.85 -8.10 -16.98
C PRO A 451 -18.87 -8.23 -15.45
N MET A 452 -19.24 -7.14 -14.77
CA MET A 452 -19.52 -7.15 -13.34
C MET A 452 -20.72 -8.07 -13.03
N LEU A 453 -20.84 -8.52 -11.78
CA LEU A 453 -21.96 -9.32 -11.31
C LEU A 453 -23.26 -8.51 -11.25
N THR A 454 -23.17 -7.22 -10.92
CA THR A 454 -24.31 -6.30 -10.87
C THR A 454 -24.10 -5.11 -11.80
N ARG A 455 -25.14 -4.77 -12.59
CA ARG A 455 -25.17 -3.54 -13.37
C ARG A 455 -25.18 -2.32 -12.45
N ARG A 456 -24.37 -1.30 -12.73
CA ARG A 456 -24.27 -0.13 -11.85
C ARG A 456 -23.77 1.11 -12.59
N CYS A 457 -24.36 2.25 -12.25
CA CYS A 457 -23.81 3.57 -12.58
C CYS A 457 -23.55 4.37 -11.29
N ARG A 458 -22.80 5.47 -11.40
CA ARG A 458 -22.38 6.31 -10.27
C ARG A 458 -21.63 5.51 -9.19
N LEU A 459 -20.90 4.49 -9.63
CA LEU A 459 -20.02 3.63 -8.84
C LEU A 459 -18.68 4.32 -8.55
N GLY A 460 -18.00 3.87 -7.50
CA GLY A 460 -16.58 4.13 -7.29
C GLY A 460 -15.74 2.97 -7.80
N VAL A 461 -14.56 3.26 -8.35
CA VAL A 461 -13.59 2.24 -8.79
C VAL A 461 -12.19 2.58 -8.29
N ALA A 462 -11.46 1.58 -7.82
CA ALA A 462 -10.06 1.72 -7.43
C ALA A 462 -9.34 0.37 -7.54
N SER A 463 -8.03 0.40 -7.80
CA SER A 463 -7.19 -0.78 -7.73
C SER A 463 -6.51 -0.89 -6.36
N LEU A 464 -6.52 -2.08 -5.77
CA LEU A 464 -5.80 -2.38 -4.53
C LEU A 464 -5.24 -3.81 -4.60
N ASN A 465 -3.99 -4.00 -4.17
CA ASN A 465 -3.34 -5.32 -4.10
C ASN A 465 -3.43 -6.14 -5.40
N SER A 466 -3.17 -5.49 -6.54
CA SER A 466 -3.27 -6.09 -7.88
C SER A 466 -4.65 -6.62 -8.25
N LYS A 467 -5.70 -6.14 -7.59
CA LYS A 467 -7.11 -6.42 -7.91
C LYS A 467 -7.85 -5.11 -8.16
N LEU A 468 -8.94 -5.20 -8.92
CA LEU A 468 -9.77 -4.03 -9.23
C LEU A 468 -11.07 -4.13 -8.43
N TYR A 469 -11.43 -3.07 -7.72
CA TYR A 469 -12.60 -3.03 -6.85
C TYR A 469 -13.60 -2.02 -7.36
N VAL A 470 -14.88 -2.37 -7.22
CA VAL A 470 -16.01 -1.54 -7.56
C VAL A 470 -16.97 -1.47 -6.38
N CYS A 471 -17.28 -0.27 -5.93
CA CYS A 471 -18.12 -0.04 -4.76
C CYS A 471 -19.40 0.72 -5.13
N GLY A 472 -20.53 0.26 -4.59
CA GLY A 472 -21.80 0.97 -4.59
C GLY A 472 -22.32 1.34 -5.98
N GLY A 473 -23.00 2.46 -6.09
CA GLY A 473 -23.68 2.93 -7.29
C GLY A 473 -25.19 2.71 -7.24
N TYR A 474 -25.81 2.69 -8.42
CA TYR A 474 -27.24 2.52 -8.61
C TYR A 474 -27.48 1.55 -9.78
N ASP A 475 -28.30 0.53 -9.56
CA ASP A 475 -28.57 -0.54 -10.53
C ASP A 475 -29.83 -0.31 -11.40
N GLY A 476 -30.53 0.81 -11.20
CA GLY A 476 -31.81 1.12 -11.85
C GLY A 476 -33.03 0.90 -10.96
N SER A 477 -32.84 0.24 -9.82
CA SER A 477 -33.90 -0.04 -8.85
C SER A 477 -33.49 0.45 -7.45
N THR A 478 -32.27 0.13 -7.01
CA THR A 478 -31.77 0.37 -5.66
C THR A 478 -30.39 1.01 -5.66
N PHE A 479 -30.11 1.78 -4.61
CA PHE A 479 -28.74 2.23 -4.32
C PHE A 479 -27.98 1.08 -3.69
N LEU A 480 -26.73 0.88 -4.11
CA LEU A 480 -25.97 -0.31 -3.73
C LEU A 480 -25.00 -0.01 -2.58
N GLN A 481 -24.88 -0.96 -1.66
CA GLN A 481 -23.75 -1.07 -0.72
C GLN A 481 -22.79 -2.19 -1.11
N THR A 482 -23.14 -2.99 -2.13
CA THR A 482 -22.34 -4.14 -2.55
C THR A 482 -21.01 -3.72 -3.17
N VAL A 483 -19.99 -4.52 -2.88
CA VAL A 483 -18.63 -4.33 -3.38
C VAL A 483 -18.23 -5.57 -4.15
N GLU A 484 -17.71 -5.35 -5.35
CA GLU A 484 -17.22 -6.40 -6.23
C GLU A 484 -15.73 -6.23 -6.45
N MET A 485 -15.01 -7.34 -6.41
CA MET A 485 -13.58 -7.40 -6.68
C MET A 485 -13.36 -8.27 -7.92
N PHE A 486 -12.60 -7.75 -8.88
CA PHE A 486 -12.09 -8.48 -10.03
C PHE A 486 -10.68 -9.00 -9.73
N ASP A 487 -10.51 -10.31 -9.85
CA ASP A 487 -9.22 -10.96 -9.72
C ASP A 487 -8.71 -11.37 -11.12
N PRO A 488 -7.69 -10.68 -11.65
CA PRO A 488 -7.18 -10.93 -12.99
C PRO A 488 -6.52 -12.31 -13.13
N ALA A 489 -6.06 -12.94 -12.03
CA ALA A 489 -5.47 -14.27 -12.10
C ALA A 489 -6.53 -15.35 -12.38
N THR A 490 -7.76 -15.13 -11.89
CA THR A 490 -8.89 -16.03 -12.14
C THR A 490 -9.83 -15.54 -13.24
N ASN A 491 -9.63 -14.30 -13.71
CA ASN A 491 -10.51 -13.60 -14.64
C ASN A 491 -11.99 -13.62 -14.20
N GLN A 492 -12.24 -13.41 -12.91
CA GLN A 492 -13.57 -13.47 -12.32
C GLN A 492 -13.84 -12.31 -11.37
N TRP A 493 -15.10 -11.88 -11.34
CA TRP A 493 -15.64 -10.99 -10.32
C TRP A 493 -16.19 -11.80 -9.15
N LYS A 494 -15.98 -11.32 -7.93
CA LYS A 494 -16.53 -11.90 -6.70
C LYS A 494 -17.01 -10.80 -5.77
N TYR A 495 -18.03 -11.08 -4.98
CA TYR A 495 -18.43 -10.20 -3.89
C TYR A 495 -17.40 -10.28 -2.75
N VAL A 496 -17.13 -9.13 -2.16
CA VAL A 496 -16.43 -8.98 -0.88
C VAL A 496 -17.37 -8.31 0.12
N ALA A 497 -16.91 -8.07 1.35
CA ALA A 497 -17.77 -7.45 2.35
C ALA A 497 -18.41 -6.14 1.84
N PRO A 498 -19.74 -5.99 2.01
CA PRO A 498 -20.44 -4.78 1.59
C PRO A 498 -20.06 -3.60 2.48
N MET A 499 -20.19 -2.38 1.93
CA MET A 499 -20.11 -1.16 2.72
C MET A 499 -21.19 -1.13 3.82
N ASN A 500 -20.94 -0.36 4.87
CA ASN A 500 -21.87 -0.19 5.99
C ASN A 500 -23.14 0.58 5.59
N VAL A 501 -23.04 1.41 4.55
CA VAL A 501 -24.18 2.17 4.00
C VAL A 501 -24.24 2.05 2.48
N MET A 502 -25.44 2.22 1.94
CA MET A 502 -25.63 2.40 0.51
C MET A 502 -24.94 3.68 0.05
N ARG A 503 -24.20 3.63 -1.07
CA ARG A 503 -23.56 4.82 -1.63
C ARG A 503 -23.62 4.83 -3.13
N SER A 504 -24.36 5.78 -3.70
CA SER A 504 -24.21 6.20 -5.09
C SER A 504 -23.41 7.49 -5.20
N ARG A 505 -22.84 7.76 -6.37
CA ARG A 505 -21.90 8.89 -6.58
C ARG A 505 -20.72 8.82 -5.62
N VAL A 506 -20.34 7.60 -5.24
CA VAL A 506 -19.27 7.34 -4.28
C VAL A 506 -17.92 7.52 -4.95
N ALA A 507 -17.03 8.24 -4.27
CA ALA A 507 -15.62 8.31 -4.63
C ALA A 507 -14.89 7.13 -3.98
N LEU A 508 -14.05 6.42 -4.74
CA LEU A 508 -13.27 5.29 -4.23
C LEU A 508 -11.80 5.47 -4.58
N VAL A 509 -10.91 5.36 -3.59
CA VAL A 509 -9.45 5.38 -3.80
C VAL A 509 -8.75 4.37 -2.92
N ALA A 510 -7.59 3.89 -3.36
CA ALA A 510 -6.68 3.13 -2.51
C ALA A 510 -5.71 4.10 -1.82
N ASN A 511 -5.58 3.97 -0.50
CA ASN A 511 -4.59 4.68 0.30
C ASN A 511 -4.24 3.85 1.54
N LEU A 512 -2.97 3.83 1.94
CA LEU A 512 -2.50 3.04 3.10
C LEU A 512 -2.86 1.54 3.06
N GLY A 513 -2.83 0.92 1.87
CA GLY A 513 -3.15 -0.50 1.69
C GLY A 513 -4.64 -0.84 1.91
N LYS A 514 -5.51 0.16 1.92
CA LYS A 514 -6.96 0.04 2.15
C LYS A 514 -7.74 0.79 1.09
N LEU A 515 -9.03 0.46 0.91
CA LEU A 515 -9.92 1.25 0.06
C LEU A 515 -10.70 2.25 0.90
N TRP A 516 -10.83 3.47 0.40
CA TRP A 516 -11.56 4.56 1.05
C TRP A 516 -12.77 4.92 0.21
N ALA A 517 -13.96 4.63 0.71
CA ALA A 517 -15.22 5.03 0.11
C ALA A 517 -15.69 6.36 0.73
N ILE A 518 -15.72 7.41 -0.10
CA ILE A 518 -15.81 8.80 0.35
C ILE A 518 -17.11 9.42 -0.19
N GLY A 519 -17.93 9.93 0.74
CA GLY A 519 -19.15 10.67 0.43
C GLY A 519 -20.18 9.86 -0.35
N GLY A 520 -20.90 10.54 -1.25
CA GLY A 520 -21.95 9.96 -2.07
C GLY A 520 -23.36 10.27 -1.56
N TYR A 521 -24.32 9.41 -1.91
CA TYR A 521 -25.74 9.54 -1.62
C TYR A 521 -26.36 8.17 -1.34
N ASP A 522 -27.00 8.02 -0.19
CA ASP A 522 -27.57 6.75 0.30
C ASP A 522 -28.99 6.44 -0.18
N GLY A 523 -29.61 7.39 -0.89
CA GLY A 523 -31.02 7.31 -1.29
C GLY A 523 -31.95 8.22 -0.50
N VAL A 524 -31.45 8.82 0.58
CA VAL A 524 -32.17 9.76 1.44
C VAL A 524 -31.39 11.07 1.55
N THR A 525 -30.13 11.00 1.93
CA THR A 525 -29.27 12.16 2.20
C THR A 525 -27.92 12.08 1.49
N ASN A 526 -27.35 13.25 1.22
CA ASN A 526 -25.97 13.32 0.77
C ASN A 526 -25.02 13.06 1.95
N LEU A 527 -23.98 12.27 1.71
CA LEU A 527 -23.09 11.76 2.74
C LEU A 527 -21.80 12.59 2.82
N SER A 528 -21.39 12.96 4.02
CA SER A 528 -20.01 13.38 4.34
C SER A 528 -19.18 12.23 4.93
N THR A 529 -19.83 11.10 5.26
CA THR A 529 -19.19 9.96 5.91
C THR A 529 -18.17 9.29 5.00
N VAL A 530 -17.12 8.77 5.62
CA VAL A 530 -16.07 8.02 4.95
C VAL A 530 -15.93 6.68 5.65
N GLU A 531 -15.84 5.61 4.87
CA GLU A 531 -15.57 4.27 5.37
C GLU A 531 -14.39 3.64 4.65
N VAL A 532 -13.67 2.79 5.37
CA VAL A 532 -12.42 2.21 4.92
C VAL A 532 -12.50 0.69 4.98
N TYR A 533 -12.20 0.06 3.85
CA TYR A 533 -12.14 -1.39 3.70
C TYR A 533 -10.74 -1.91 4.03
N ASP A 534 -10.66 -2.88 4.94
CA ASP A 534 -9.45 -3.64 5.19
C ASP A 534 -9.53 -5.00 4.48
N PRO A 535 -8.70 -5.24 3.44
CA PRO A 535 -8.72 -6.51 2.71
C PRO A 535 -8.25 -7.71 3.55
N ASN A 536 -7.56 -7.49 4.68
CA ASN A 536 -7.07 -8.59 5.52
C ASN A 536 -8.19 -9.16 6.40
N THR A 537 -9.11 -8.29 6.84
CA THR A 537 -10.25 -8.68 7.68
C THR A 537 -11.56 -8.79 6.91
N ASP A 538 -11.54 -8.44 5.63
CA ASP A 538 -12.73 -8.33 4.76
C ASP A 538 -13.86 -7.57 5.47
N SER A 539 -13.58 -6.34 5.90
CA SER A 539 -14.54 -5.54 6.65
C SER A 539 -14.37 -4.04 6.42
N TRP A 540 -15.46 -3.30 6.63
CA TRP A 540 -15.51 -1.85 6.50
C TRP A 540 -15.66 -1.18 7.86
N SER A 541 -14.89 -0.13 8.11
CA SER A 541 -14.98 0.68 9.33
C SER A 541 -15.12 2.16 9.00
N PHE A 542 -15.96 2.90 9.73
CA PHE A 542 -16.04 4.35 9.61
C PHE A 542 -14.77 5.03 10.10
N VAL A 543 -14.40 6.11 9.42
CA VAL A 543 -13.29 7.01 9.78
C VAL A 543 -13.80 8.45 9.81
N ALA A 544 -12.89 9.40 10.04
CA ALA A 544 -13.24 10.82 10.08
C ALA A 544 -14.04 11.25 8.83
N PRO A 545 -15.21 11.88 8.99
CA PRO A 545 -16.01 12.38 7.87
C PRO A 545 -15.36 13.64 7.27
N MET A 546 -15.71 13.93 6.01
CA MET A 546 -15.40 15.21 5.37
C MET A 546 -16.02 16.38 6.16
N CYS A 547 -15.38 17.55 6.20
CA CYS A 547 -15.84 18.67 7.02
C CYS A 547 -16.65 19.74 6.25
N ALA A 548 -16.59 19.78 4.92
CA ALA A 548 -17.28 20.77 4.09
C ALA A 548 -18.03 20.15 2.90
N HIS A 549 -17.73 18.90 2.53
CA HIS A 549 -18.48 18.18 1.49
C HIS A 549 -19.60 17.32 2.05
N GLU A 550 -20.75 17.38 1.40
CA GLU A 550 -21.93 16.59 1.74
C GLU A 550 -22.53 16.08 0.43
N GLY A 551 -21.93 15.01 -0.13
CA GLY A 551 -22.32 14.45 -1.41
C GLY A 551 -21.22 13.74 -2.18
N GLY A 552 -21.49 13.50 -3.46
CA GLY A 552 -20.52 12.90 -4.38
C GLY A 552 -19.45 13.90 -4.80
N VAL A 553 -18.19 13.50 -4.66
CA VAL A 553 -16.99 14.31 -4.93
C VAL A 553 -16.12 13.63 -5.99
N GLY A 554 -15.25 14.39 -6.65
CA GLY A 554 -14.08 13.82 -7.31
C GLY A 554 -13.00 13.52 -6.28
N VAL A 555 -12.16 12.51 -6.50
CA VAL A 555 -11.12 12.14 -5.53
C VAL A 555 -9.80 11.80 -6.22
N GLY A 556 -8.69 12.18 -5.58
CA GLY A 556 -7.35 11.77 -5.98
C GLY A 556 -6.42 11.67 -4.77
N VAL A 557 -5.41 10.81 -4.86
CA VAL A 557 -4.41 10.61 -3.79
C VAL A 557 -3.06 11.11 -4.29
N ILE A 558 -2.50 12.12 -3.62
CA ILE A 558 -1.13 12.58 -3.89
C ILE A 558 -0.20 11.94 -2.84
N PRO A 559 0.82 11.17 -3.27
CA PRO A 559 1.83 10.61 -2.37
C PRO A 559 2.47 11.68 -1.47
N ILE A 560 2.68 11.37 -0.19
CA ILE A 560 3.54 12.17 0.70
C ILE A 560 4.98 11.69 0.45
N CYS A 561 5.81 12.56 -0.10
CA CYS A 561 7.24 12.32 -0.25
C CYS A 561 7.97 12.52 1.09
#